data_AF-A0A9W7DYM3-F1
#
_entry.id   AF-A0A9W7DYM3-F1
#
_cell.length_a   1.000
_cell.length_b   1.000
_cell.length_c   1.000
_cell.angle_alpha   90.00
_cell.angle_beta   90.00
_cell.angle_gamma   90.00
#
_symmetry.space_group_name_H-M   'P 1'
#
loop_
_entity.id
_entity.type
_entity.pdbx_description
1 polymer ?
#
loop_
_entity_poly.entity_id
_entity_poly.type
_entity_poly.pdbx_seq_one_letter_code
_entity_poly.pdbx_strand_id
1 'polypeptide(L)'
;MLRAFFTLLTIYTATVTAFCAPHSQRMSSFTNSFADSFSKLNVGDGSASKSDDVQDTTSEWDNQGEWETVLKKPKAKKPTVTEVDPSAREMIITVGPQCAGKTTYLSQTYPDIVDVAIDDQPSVYIPIPIAQFLDTSIISSDSLVVGRSLKSRLDSESELRLVLNRLLGNLDPETFSVLLSTVVTSPSLHSCLSSTVESFLSTPSPSITTSTIDLFIRESIFPSALKLSQSSLLFHSRSSVRRVSWGNTNARYNDYKCALDAAEESNRTVTFVKHGDVLNGDFEEIMYRNVKRLAETGRYIPVEGVKRTWDNLEVMRRECWREEGWEWDQRLCERGGYRLGRDRKVRKIKKNNGNRRR
;
A
#
# COMPACT_ATOMS: atom_id res chain seq x y z
N MET A 1 43.17 -38.57 2.20
CA MET A 1 41.90 -37.85 2.03
C MET A 1 41.35 -37.26 3.32
N LEU A 2 41.31 -37.97 4.47
CA LEU A 2 40.82 -37.38 5.73
C LEU A 2 41.63 -36.19 6.28
N ARG A 3 42.95 -36.11 6.04
CA ARG A 3 43.77 -34.97 6.51
C ARG A 3 43.52 -33.67 5.73
N ALA A 4 43.15 -33.75 4.45
CA ALA A 4 42.82 -32.57 3.64
C ALA A 4 41.46 -31.96 4.04
N PHE A 5 40.54 -32.77 4.56
CA PHE A 5 39.23 -32.32 5.02
C PHE A 5 39.31 -31.52 6.33
N PHE A 6 40.22 -31.90 7.24
CA PHE A 6 40.44 -31.15 8.48
C PHE A 6 41.11 -29.80 8.23
N THR A 7 42.06 -29.69 7.30
CA THR A 7 42.71 -28.41 6.99
C THR A 7 41.75 -27.39 6.36
N LEU A 8 40.81 -27.85 5.52
CA LEU A 8 39.77 -26.98 4.95
C LEU A 8 38.74 -26.53 5.98
N LEU A 9 38.39 -27.38 6.97
CA LEU A 9 37.46 -27.02 8.04
C LEU A 9 38.07 -26.01 9.04
N THR A 10 39.38 -26.07 9.28
CA THR A 10 40.10 -25.09 10.12
C THR A 10 40.24 -23.73 9.44
N ILE A 11 40.46 -23.69 8.11
CA ILE A 11 40.51 -22.44 7.35
C ILE A 11 39.11 -21.80 7.29
N TYR A 12 38.05 -22.60 7.13
CA TYR A 12 36.68 -22.08 7.10
C TYR A 12 36.23 -21.50 8.46
N THR A 13 36.61 -22.13 9.57
CA THR A 13 36.29 -21.63 10.92
C THR A 13 37.10 -20.40 11.31
N ALA A 14 38.35 -20.27 10.86
CA ALA A 14 39.18 -19.08 11.09
C ALA A 14 38.70 -17.85 10.27
N THR A 15 38.10 -18.06 9.10
CA THR A 15 37.58 -16.96 8.26
C THR A 15 36.23 -16.43 8.78
N VAL A 16 35.42 -17.29 9.42
CA VAL A 16 34.12 -16.89 10.00
C VAL A 16 34.28 -16.24 11.38
N THR A 17 35.32 -16.55 12.13
CA THR A 17 35.60 -15.89 13.43
C THR A 17 36.35 -14.56 13.30
N ALA A 18 36.95 -14.25 12.15
CA ALA A 18 37.59 -12.96 11.89
C ALA A 18 36.59 -11.83 11.48
N PHE A 19 35.31 -12.15 11.24
CA PHE A 19 34.27 -11.18 10.91
C PHE A 19 33.25 -10.93 12.04
N CYS A 20 33.43 -11.57 13.20
CA CYS A 20 32.57 -11.39 14.37
C CYS A 20 33.43 -11.15 15.62
N ALA A 21 34.03 -9.97 15.70
CA ALA A 21 34.46 -9.38 16.97
C ALA A 21 33.69 -8.07 17.19
N PRO A 22 33.16 -7.81 18.39
CA PRO A 22 32.22 -6.72 18.63
C PRO A 22 32.97 -5.40 18.77
N HIS A 23 32.71 -4.46 17.85
CA HIS A 23 33.00 -3.05 18.11
C HIS A 23 31.94 -2.49 19.07
N SER A 24 32.09 -2.87 20.34
CA SER A 24 31.55 -2.10 21.46
C SER A 24 32.41 -0.85 21.62
N GLN A 25 32.04 0.21 20.91
CA GLN A 25 32.37 1.56 21.32
C GLN A 25 31.06 2.34 21.48
N ARG A 26 30.67 2.49 22.75
CA ARG A 26 29.98 3.64 23.35
C ARG A 26 29.50 4.69 22.34
N MET A 27 28.23 4.60 21.94
CA MET A 27 27.41 5.79 21.70
C MET A 27 26.55 6.06 22.93
N SER A 28 27.20 6.48 24.01
CA SER A 28 26.52 7.10 25.16
C SER A 28 26.59 8.61 25.01
N SER A 29 25.86 9.17 24.02
CA SER A 29 25.64 10.63 23.92
C SER A 29 24.50 11.04 22.97
N PHE A 30 23.53 10.17 22.67
CA PHE A 30 22.42 10.50 21.76
C PHE A 30 21.05 10.69 22.41
N THR A 31 20.95 10.61 23.74
CA THR A 31 19.65 10.68 24.44
C THR A 31 19.12 12.10 24.66
N ASN A 32 19.88 13.16 24.36
CA ASN A 32 19.46 14.54 24.70
C ASN A 32 19.06 15.43 23.50
N SER A 33 19.23 15.00 22.25
CA SER A 33 18.89 15.85 21.08
C SER A 33 17.47 15.63 20.54
N PHE A 34 16.83 14.49 20.86
CA PHE A 34 15.52 14.14 20.30
C PHE A 34 14.36 14.83 21.05
N ALA A 35 14.50 15.03 22.37
CA ALA A 35 13.54 15.78 23.18
C ALA A 35 13.51 17.28 22.79
N ASP A 36 14.64 17.87 22.39
CA ASP A 36 14.74 19.28 21.99
C ASP A 36 14.12 19.59 20.62
N SER A 37 13.90 18.57 19.77
CA SER A 37 13.16 18.76 18.51
C SER A 37 11.65 18.73 18.71
N PHE A 38 11.15 18.11 19.78
CA PHE A 38 9.73 18.07 20.13
C PHE A 38 9.30 19.23 21.05
N SER A 39 10.22 19.83 21.81
CA SER A 39 9.95 21.01 22.67
C SER A 39 9.59 22.29 21.89
N LYS A 40 9.65 22.27 20.54
CA LYS A 40 9.19 23.38 19.68
C LYS A 40 7.73 23.29 19.23
N LEU A 41 6.97 22.30 19.71
CA LEU A 41 5.50 22.31 19.62
C LEU A 41 4.95 23.22 20.72
N ASN A 42 4.85 24.51 20.40
CA ASN A 42 4.23 25.53 21.25
C ASN A 42 2.80 25.13 21.60
N VAL A 43 2.57 24.81 22.87
CA VAL A 43 1.26 24.91 23.52
C VAL A 43 1.03 26.41 23.75
N GLY A 44 0.42 27.06 22.76
CA GLY A 44 -0.05 28.43 22.88
C GLY A 44 -1.28 28.48 23.78
N ASP A 45 -1.14 29.17 24.91
CA ASP A 45 -2.21 29.46 25.86
C ASP A 45 -3.40 30.16 25.15
N GLY A 46 -4.60 29.65 25.42
CA GLY A 46 -5.83 30.08 24.79
C GLY A 46 -6.21 31.51 25.18
N SER A 47 -6.26 32.39 24.18
CA SER A 47 -7.10 33.58 24.23
C SER A 47 -8.10 33.51 23.07
N ALA A 48 -9.38 33.51 23.42
CA ALA A 48 -10.49 33.43 22.50
C ALA A 48 -10.56 34.71 21.66
N SER A 49 -10.12 34.65 20.41
CA SER A 49 -10.42 35.63 19.38
C SER A 49 -11.34 35.02 18.32
N LYS A 50 -12.24 35.87 17.83
CA LYS A 50 -13.38 35.54 16.98
C LYS A 50 -12.93 34.88 15.67
N SER A 51 -13.72 33.90 15.26
CA SER A 51 -13.67 33.18 13.99
C SER A 51 -13.79 34.13 12.80
N ASP A 52 -12.69 34.26 12.06
CA ASP A 52 -12.72 34.68 10.66
C ASP A 52 -12.64 33.42 9.78
N ASP A 53 -13.59 33.33 8.85
CA ASP A 53 -13.80 32.23 7.91
C ASP A 53 -12.53 31.91 7.10
N VAL A 54 -11.89 30.79 7.42
CA VAL A 54 -10.87 30.17 6.57
C VAL A 54 -11.60 29.46 5.44
N GLN A 55 -11.70 30.12 4.28
CA GLN A 55 -12.10 29.50 3.03
C GLN A 55 -11.06 28.45 2.62
N ASP A 56 -11.53 27.20 2.56
CA ASP A 56 -10.82 26.04 2.02
C ASP A 56 -10.59 26.23 0.51
N THR A 57 -9.48 26.87 0.15
CA THR A 57 -9.08 27.09 -1.25
C THR A 57 -8.54 25.80 -1.85
N THR A 58 -9.44 24.96 -2.33
CA THR A 58 -9.14 23.81 -3.20
C THR A 58 -8.96 24.20 -4.68
N SER A 59 -8.69 25.47 -4.99
CA SER A 59 -8.69 26.03 -6.34
C SER A 59 -7.33 26.10 -7.06
N GLU A 60 -6.26 25.49 -6.55
CA GLU A 60 -4.92 25.54 -7.17
C GLU A 60 -4.48 24.21 -7.83
N TRP A 61 -5.34 23.62 -8.64
CA TRP A 61 -4.99 22.46 -9.50
C TRP A 61 -5.15 22.75 -11.00
N ASP A 62 -5.15 24.02 -11.40
CA ASP A 62 -5.30 24.47 -12.78
C ASP A 62 -3.98 24.59 -13.57
N ASN A 63 -2.85 24.10 -13.04
CA ASN A 63 -1.61 23.90 -13.83
C ASN A 63 -1.58 22.53 -14.53
N GLN A 64 -2.64 22.20 -15.27
CA GLN A 64 -2.72 21.01 -16.15
C GLN A 64 -1.97 21.19 -17.49
N GLY A 65 -1.43 22.38 -17.78
CA GLY A 65 -0.94 22.76 -19.11
C GLY A 65 0.34 22.07 -19.61
N GLU A 66 1.19 21.51 -18.74
CA GLU A 66 2.50 20.98 -19.17
C GLU A 66 2.56 19.46 -19.39
N TRP A 67 1.60 18.68 -18.86
CA TRP A 67 1.59 17.22 -19.08
C TRP A 67 0.77 16.78 -20.30
N GLU A 68 -0.13 17.63 -20.80
CA GLU A 68 -0.93 17.33 -21.99
C GLU A 68 -0.13 17.38 -23.29
N THR A 69 0.96 18.16 -23.36
CA THR A 69 1.80 18.30 -24.55
C THR A 69 2.64 17.06 -24.85
N VAL A 70 2.93 16.21 -23.86
CA VAL A 70 3.64 14.93 -24.04
C VAL A 70 2.69 13.78 -24.46
N LEU A 71 1.37 13.97 -24.36
CA LEU A 71 0.36 12.96 -24.69
C LEU A 71 -0.54 13.34 -25.88
N LYS A 72 -0.04 14.13 -26.84
CA LYS A 72 -0.64 14.20 -28.18
C LYS A 72 -0.42 12.87 -28.89
N LYS A 73 -1.20 11.87 -28.49
CA LYS A 73 -1.22 10.54 -29.10
C LYS A 73 -1.54 10.71 -30.58
N PRO A 74 -0.71 10.18 -31.52
CA PRO A 74 -1.19 9.95 -32.87
C PRO A 74 -2.49 9.16 -32.77
N LYS A 75 -3.49 9.46 -33.62
CA LYS A 75 -4.74 8.70 -33.71
C LYS A 75 -4.39 7.25 -34.07
N ALA A 76 -4.03 6.45 -33.07
CA ALA A 76 -3.76 5.04 -33.23
C ALA A 76 -5.04 4.44 -33.79
N LYS A 77 -4.95 3.85 -35.00
CA LYS A 77 -6.02 3.02 -35.53
C LYS A 77 -6.49 2.13 -34.39
N LYS A 78 -7.80 2.15 -34.08
CA LYS A 78 -8.38 1.21 -33.11
C LYS A 78 -7.82 -0.16 -33.50
N PRO A 79 -7.06 -0.84 -32.63
CA PRO A 79 -6.48 -2.13 -32.97
C PRO A 79 -7.64 -2.98 -33.47
N THR A 80 -7.51 -3.47 -34.71
CA THR A 80 -8.44 -4.41 -35.31
C THR A 80 -8.61 -5.51 -34.27
N VAL A 81 -9.84 -5.75 -33.82
CA VAL A 81 -10.14 -6.72 -32.76
C VAL A 81 -9.57 -8.06 -33.21
N THR A 82 -8.37 -8.38 -32.73
CA THR A 82 -7.79 -9.71 -32.88
C THR A 82 -8.75 -10.65 -32.19
N GLU A 83 -9.10 -11.75 -32.88
CA GLU A 83 -9.97 -12.78 -32.33
C GLU A 83 -9.55 -13.10 -30.90
N VAL A 84 -10.51 -13.02 -29.98
CA VAL A 84 -10.27 -13.26 -28.58
C VAL A 84 -9.79 -14.69 -28.42
N ASP A 85 -8.58 -14.87 -27.88
CA ASP A 85 -8.01 -16.18 -27.63
C ASP A 85 -8.97 -17.01 -26.76
N PRO A 86 -9.54 -18.12 -27.26
CA PRO A 86 -10.47 -18.94 -26.50
C PRO A 86 -9.80 -19.60 -25.28
N SER A 87 -8.46 -19.58 -25.22
CA SER A 87 -7.68 -20.08 -24.08
C SER A 87 -7.35 -19.00 -23.04
N ALA A 88 -7.82 -17.75 -23.23
CA ALA A 88 -7.65 -16.67 -22.26
C ALA A 88 -8.22 -17.08 -20.89
N ARG A 89 -7.33 -17.15 -19.88
CA ARG A 89 -7.69 -17.52 -18.52
C ARG A 89 -8.40 -16.39 -17.77
N GLU A 90 -8.87 -16.72 -16.59
CA GLU A 90 -9.61 -15.86 -15.68
C GLU A 90 -8.92 -14.53 -15.31
N MET A 91 -9.74 -13.50 -15.09
CA MET A 91 -9.40 -12.24 -14.44
C MET A 91 -9.70 -12.34 -12.93
N ILE A 92 -8.69 -12.13 -12.10
CA ILE A 92 -8.84 -12.16 -10.64
C ILE A 92 -8.89 -10.73 -10.09
N ILE A 93 -9.88 -10.40 -9.29
CA ILE A 93 -10.01 -9.08 -8.65
C ILE A 93 -9.91 -9.26 -7.14
N THR A 94 -8.87 -8.73 -6.52
CA THR A 94 -8.76 -8.80 -5.05
C THR A 94 -9.60 -7.73 -4.39
N VAL A 95 -10.18 -7.99 -3.23
CA VAL A 95 -11.02 -7.04 -2.47
C VAL A 95 -10.71 -7.21 -0.99
N GLY A 96 -10.01 -6.24 -0.40
CA GLY A 96 -9.55 -6.37 0.97
C GLY A 96 -8.60 -5.25 1.39
N PRO A 97 -8.37 -5.06 2.71
CA PRO A 97 -7.57 -3.94 3.17
C PRO A 97 -6.12 -4.10 2.75
N GLN A 98 -5.32 -3.04 2.90
CA GLN A 98 -3.87 -3.15 2.83
C GLN A 98 -3.41 -4.21 3.83
N CYS A 99 -2.31 -4.93 3.51
CA CYS A 99 -1.75 -5.97 4.38
C CYS A 99 -2.66 -7.21 4.64
N ALA A 100 -3.76 -7.37 3.90
CA ALA A 100 -4.63 -8.55 3.94
C ALA A 100 -4.04 -9.84 3.32
N GLY A 101 -2.75 -9.88 2.99
CA GLY A 101 -2.12 -11.06 2.37
C GLY A 101 -2.51 -11.30 0.90
N LYS A 102 -3.04 -10.28 0.19
CA LYS A 102 -3.49 -10.40 -1.21
C LYS A 102 -2.43 -11.00 -2.13
N THR A 103 -1.27 -10.36 -2.23
CA THR A 103 -0.16 -10.80 -3.10
C THR A 103 0.39 -12.18 -2.69
N THR A 104 0.46 -12.46 -1.39
CA THR A 104 0.85 -13.78 -0.87
C THR A 104 -0.13 -14.86 -1.31
N TYR A 105 -1.43 -14.63 -1.14
CA TYR A 105 -2.47 -15.56 -1.58
C TYR A 105 -2.42 -15.79 -3.09
N LEU A 106 -2.31 -14.72 -3.88
CA LEU A 106 -2.26 -14.80 -5.34
C LEU A 106 -1.04 -15.61 -5.82
N SER A 107 0.15 -15.34 -5.27
CA SER A 107 1.38 -16.05 -5.65
C SER A 107 1.37 -17.53 -5.27
N GLN A 108 0.78 -17.89 -4.13
CA GLN A 108 0.67 -19.29 -3.69
C GLN A 108 -0.40 -20.07 -4.47
N THR A 109 -1.54 -19.44 -4.74
CA THR A 109 -2.69 -20.09 -5.39
C THR A 109 -2.55 -20.14 -6.90
N TYR A 110 -1.94 -19.11 -7.49
CA TYR A 110 -1.80 -18.94 -8.94
C TYR A 110 -0.35 -18.59 -9.31
N PRO A 111 0.58 -19.57 -9.32
CA PRO A 111 1.98 -19.31 -9.63
C PRO A 111 2.23 -18.68 -11.01
N ASP A 112 1.27 -18.86 -11.94
CA ASP A 112 1.30 -18.30 -13.28
C ASP A 112 0.51 -16.99 -13.41
N ILE A 113 0.06 -16.34 -12.35
CA ILE A 113 -0.68 -15.08 -12.47
C ILE A 113 0.22 -13.91 -12.86
N VAL A 114 -0.33 -12.97 -13.63
CA VAL A 114 0.26 -11.64 -13.84
C VAL A 114 -0.47 -10.68 -12.91
N ASP A 115 0.17 -10.30 -11.80
CA ASP A 115 -0.42 -9.38 -10.82
C ASP A 115 -0.16 -7.93 -11.21
N VAL A 116 -1.24 -7.19 -11.44
CA VAL A 116 -1.19 -5.77 -11.78
C VAL A 116 -1.74 -4.97 -10.61
N ALA A 117 -0.86 -4.21 -9.96
CA ALA A 117 -1.20 -3.33 -8.87
C ALA A 117 -0.74 -1.88 -9.14
N ILE A 118 -1.38 -0.92 -8.46
CA ILE A 118 -1.06 0.51 -8.57
C ILE A 118 0.24 0.83 -7.83
N ASP A 119 0.50 0.15 -6.72
CA ASP A 119 1.71 0.35 -5.91
C ASP A 119 3.00 -0.13 -6.56
N ASP A 120 2.91 -1.01 -7.55
CA ASP A 120 4.08 -1.49 -8.29
C ASP A 120 4.54 -0.52 -9.40
N GLN A 121 3.83 0.58 -9.61
CA GLN A 121 4.21 1.55 -10.64
C GLN A 121 5.41 2.41 -10.21
N PRO A 122 6.22 2.86 -11.17
CA PRO A 122 7.35 3.72 -10.89
C PRO A 122 6.95 4.96 -10.08
N SER A 123 7.83 5.35 -9.16
CA SER A 123 7.70 6.56 -8.33
C SER A 123 6.53 6.57 -7.33
N VAL A 124 5.75 5.49 -7.20
CA VAL A 124 4.72 5.39 -6.14
C VAL A 124 5.36 5.17 -4.78
N TYR A 125 6.43 4.39 -4.73
CA TYR A 125 7.29 4.24 -3.56
C TYR A 125 8.72 4.63 -3.92
N ILE A 126 9.37 5.37 -3.02
CA ILE A 126 10.77 5.77 -3.17
C ILE A 126 11.53 5.26 -1.95
N PRO A 127 12.55 4.41 -2.13
CA PRO A 127 13.33 3.90 -1.02
C PRO A 127 14.24 5.01 -0.46
N ILE A 128 14.11 5.27 0.84
CA ILE A 128 14.92 6.23 1.59
C ILE A 128 15.74 5.48 2.64
N PRO A 129 17.07 5.63 2.70
CA PRO A 129 17.88 5.02 3.76
C PRO A 129 17.33 5.36 5.15
N ILE A 130 17.24 4.37 6.04
CA ILE A 130 16.66 4.56 7.39
C ILE A 130 17.32 5.73 8.13
N ALA A 131 18.64 5.87 8.03
CA ALA A 131 19.37 6.97 8.66
C ALA A 131 18.89 8.35 8.18
N GLN A 132 18.65 8.52 6.87
CA GLN A 132 18.12 9.76 6.30
C GLN A 132 16.64 9.97 6.66
N PHE A 133 15.86 8.89 6.75
CA PHE A 133 14.45 8.96 7.14
C PHE A 133 14.28 9.44 8.59
N LEU A 134 15.15 8.98 9.49
CA LEU A 134 15.13 9.33 10.91
C LEU A 134 15.74 10.71 11.19
N ASP A 135 16.82 11.06 10.49
CA ASP A 135 17.50 12.34 10.64
C ASP A 135 17.46 13.14 9.32
N THR A 136 16.48 14.04 9.23
CA THR A 136 16.30 14.89 8.06
C THR A 136 17.36 15.98 7.92
N SER A 137 18.23 16.18 8.91
CA SER A 137 19.36 17.11 8.78
C SER A 137 20.42 16.61 7.79
N ILE A 138 20.48 15.29 7.57
CA ILE A 138 21.40 14.63 6.62
C ILE A 138 20.96 14.86 5.16
N ILE A 139 19.69 15.25 4.94
CA ILE A 139 19.12 15.38 3.61
C ILE A 139 19.47 16.76 3.03
N SER A 140 20.07 16.76 1.83
CA SER A 140 20.26 17.97 1.04
C SER A 140 18.92 18.64 0.77
N SER A 141 18.82 19.95 1.04
CA SER A 141 17.62 20.78 0.85
C SER A 141 17.04 20.72 -0.56
N ASP A 142 17.86 20.38 -1.54
CA ASP A 142 17.55 20.54 -2.97
C ASP A 142 17.00 19.25 -3.60
N SER A 143 16.91 18.15 -2.85
CA SER A 143 16.40 16.88 -3.35
C SER A 143 14.88 16.96 -3.55
N LEU A 144 14.44 17.15 -4.80
CA LEU A 144 13.03 17.19 -5.16
C LEU A 144 12.49 15.80 -5.53
N VAL A 145 11.33 15.49 -4.97
CA VAL A 145 10.54 14.29 -5.24
C VAL A 145 9.16 14.74 -5.70
N VAL A 146 8.90 14.61 -7.00
CA VAL A 146 7.62 14.98 -7.65
C VAL A 146 7.22 16.42 -7.24
N GLY A 147 8.12 17.37 -7.47
CA GLY A 147 7.90 18.80 -7.24
C GLY A 147 7.93 19.28 -5.79
N ARG A 148 8.15 18.40 -4.79
CA ARG A 148 8.31 18.80 -3.38
C ARG A 148 9.66 18.36 -2.84
N SER A 149 10.23 19.11 -1.90
CA SER A 149 11.46 18.70 -1.24
C SER A 149 11.24 17.40 -0.44
N LEU A 150 12.24 16.52 -0.44
CA LEU A 150 12.19 15.28 0.33
C LEU A 150 11.98 15.56 1.82
N LYS A 151 12.64 16.59 2.37
CA LYS A 151 12.48 17.01 3.77
C LYS A 151 11.01 17.28 4.13
N SER A 152 10.33 18.11 3.34
CA SER A 152 8.91 18.45 3.58
C SER A 152 8.00 17.22 3.56
N ARG A 153 8.30 16.22 2.69
CA ARG A 153 7.53 14.97 2.65
C ARG A 153 7.76 14.13 3.90
N LEU A 154 9.01 14.02 4.34
CA LEU A 154 9.32 13.23 5.52
C LEU A 154 8.72 13.85 6.78
N ASP A 155 8.59 15.18 6.84
CA ASP A 155 8.05 15.87 8.02
C ASP A 155 6.56 15.55 8.26
N SER A 156 5.82 15.08 7.24
CA SER A 156 4.46 14.57 7.40
C SER A 156 4.37 13.09 7.84
N GLU A 157 5.48 12.36 7.92
CA GLU A 157 5.51 10.92 8.25
C GLU A 157 5.73 10.64 9.75
N SER A 158 5.09 11.44 10.62
CA SER A 158 5.31 11.39 12.07
C SER A 158 4.96 10.02 12.68
N GLU A 159 3.82 9.42 12.32
CA GLU A 159 3.40 8.10 12.80
C GLU A 159 4.43 7.02 12.46
N LEU A 160 4.85 6.96 11.19
CA LEU A 160 5.85 6.01 10.70
C LEU A 160 7.20 6.20 11.41
N ARG A 161 7.66 7.44 11.60
CA ARG A 161 8.89 7.72 12.34
C ARG A 161 8.81 7.26 13.80
N LEU A 162 7.68 7.46 14.47
CA LEU A 162 7.49 7.00 15.86
C LEU A 162 7.53 5.48 15.95
N VAL A 163 6.79 4.79 15.08
CA VAL A 163 6.80 3.31 15.02
C VAL A 163 8.21 2.81 14.72
N LEU A 164 8.91 3.37 13.74
CA LEU A 164 10.26 2.97 13.37
C LEU A 164 11.27 3.20 14.51
N ASN A 165 11.22 4.34 15.18
CA ASN A 165 12.08 4.61 16.34
C ASN A 165 11.81 3.64 17.49
N ARG A 166 10.53 3.28 17.73
CA ARG A 166 10.18 2.27 18.73
C ARG A 166 10.74 0.90 18.36
N LEU A 167 10.60 0.48 17.10
CA LEU A 167 11.13 -0.79 16.60
C LEU A 167 12.67 -0.88 16.65
N LEU A 168 13.37 0.26 16.50
CA LEU A 168 14.83 0.35 16.62
C LEU A 168 15.33 0.45 18.07
N GLY A 169 14.42 0.52 19.05
CA GLY A 169 14.77 0.69 20.46
C GLY A 169 15.22 2.11 20.85
N ASN A 170 14.99 3.10 19.98
CA ASN A 170 15.29 4.51 20.26
C ASN A 170 14.26 5.17 21.19
N LEU A 171 13.08 4.55 21.35
CA LEU A 171 12.02 4.98 22.25
C LEU A 171 11.66 3.83 23.19
N ASP A 172 11.52 4.13 24.48
CA ASP A 172 10.90 3.23 25.44
C ASP A 172 9.36 3.18 25.24
N PRO A 173 8.66 2.18 25.79
CA PRO A 173 7.22 2.02 25.59
C PRO A 173 6.38 3.22 26.05
N GLU A 174 6.75 3.85 27.16
CA GLU A 174 5.98 4.95 27.76
C GLU A 174 6.10 6.21 26.89
N THR A 175 7.34 6.59 26.53
CA THR A 175 7.59 7.72 25.63
C THR A 175 6.94 7.52 24.26
N PHE A 176 7.03 6.30 23.69
CA PHE A 176 6.36 5.98 22.43
C PHE A 176 4.85 6.15 22.54
N SER A 177 4.21 5.61 23.58
CA SER A 177 2.77 5.71 23.77
C SER A 177 2.30 7.17 23.89
N VAL A 178 3.02 7.99 24.68
CA VAL A 178 2.71 9.42 24.84
C VAL A 178 2.83 10.16 23.50
N LEU A 179 3.96 10.02 22.79
CA LEU A 179 4.16 10.69 21.50
C LEU A 179 3.16 10.21 20.44
N LEU A 180 2.87 8.91 20.40
CA LEU A 180 1.91 8.35 19.46
C LEU A 180 0.50 8.94 19.65
N SER A 181 0.10 9.21 20.90
CA SER A 181 -1.21 9.81 21.20
C SER A 181 -1.38 11.23 20.65
N THR A 182 -0.26 11.94 20.38
CA THR A 182 -0.28 13.27 19.75
C THR A 182 -0.51 13.21 18.25
N VAL A 183 -0.23 12.06 17.61
CA VAL A 183 -0.31 11.86 16.16
C VAL A 183 -1.57 11.06 15.79
N VAL A 184 -1.86 9.99 16.54
CA VAL A 184 -3.03 9.13 16.35
C VAL A 184 -4.12 9.57 17.32
N THR A 185 -5.03 10.42 16.85
CA THR A 185 -6.03 11.10 17.68
C THR A 185 -7.14 10.18 18.18
N SER A 186 -7.41 9.07 17.49
CA SER A 186 -8.40 8.08 17.91
C SER A 186 -7.84 7.18 19.02
N PRO A 187 -8.41 7.17 20.24
CA PRO A 187 -7.87 6.38 21.35
C PRO A 187 -7.86 4.87 21.08
N SER A 188 -8.85 4.36 20.33
CA SER A 188 -8.92 2.95 19.97
C SER A 188 -7.84 2.55 18.96
N LEU A 189 -7.54 3.42 17.98
CA LEU A 189 -6.47 3.18 17.01
C LEU A 189 -5.09 3.32 17.65
N HIS A 190 -4.93 4.31 18.54
CA HIS A 190 -3.71 4.48 19.34
C HIS A 190 -3.43 3.21 20.16
N SER A 191 -4.41 2.75 20.94
CA SER A 191 -4.28 1.54 21.76
C SER A 191 -3.96 0.31 20.90
N CYS A 192 -4.65 0.14 19.77
CA CYS A 192 -4.42 -0.96 18.83
C CYS A 192 -3.02 -0.93 18.22
N LEU A 193 -2.56 0.22 17.72
CA LEU A 193 -1.22 0.34 17.12
C LEU A 193 -0.14 0.14 18.19
N SER A 194 -0.31 0.72 19.38
CA SER A 194 0.62 0.57 20.50
C SER A 194 0.75 -0.90 20.92
N SER A 195 -0.36 -1.59 21.19
CA SER A 195 -0.35 -3.01 21.55
C SER A 195 0.24 -3.89 20.44
N THR A 196 -0.04 -3.57 19.18
CA THR A 196 0.50 -4.28 18.02
C THR A 196 2.03 -4.17 17.93
N VAL A 197 2.58 -2.97 18.12
CA VAL A 197 4.04 -2.76 18.10
C VAL A 197 4.71 -3.52 19.25
N GLU A 198 4.15 -3.49 20.45
CA GLU A 198 4.67 -4.25 21.59
C GLU A 198 4.55 -5.76 21.41
N SER A 199 3.45 -6.22 20.80
CA SER A 199 3.27 -7.63 20.44
C SER A 199 4.34 -8.09 19.45
N PHE A 200 4.63 -7.28 18.42
CA PHE A 200 5.70 -7.56 17.46
C PHE A 200 7.09 -7.61 18.14
N LEU A 201 7.39 -6.65 19.01
CA LEU A 201 8.65 -6.61 19.78
C LEU A 201 8.79 -7.77 20.78
N SER A 202 7.68 -8.40 21.18
CA SER A 202 7.68 -9.57 22.06
C SER A 202 7.93 -10.89 21.32
N THR A 203 8.02 -10.88 19.98
CA THR A 203 8.32 -12.09 19.21
C THR A 203 9.76 -12.56 19.43
N PRO A 204 10.12 -13.84 19.17
CA PRO A 204 11.46 -14.36 19.47
C PRO A 204 12.64 -13.73 18.72
N SER A 205 12.43 -12.84 17.75
CA SER A 205 13.49 -12.18 16.97
C SER A 205 12.93 -10.97 16.20
N PRO A 206 12.50 -9.89 16.89
CA PRO A 206 12.01 -8.71 16.22
C PRO A 206 13.23 -8.03 15.59
N SER A 207 13.32 -8.03 14.27
CA SER A 207 14.41 -7.34 13.59
C SER A 207 13.89 -6.64 12.36
N ILE A 208 14.37 -5.41 12.18
CA ILE A 208 14.23 -4.69 10.93
C ILE A 208 15.29 -5.25 9.99
N THR A 209 14.85 -5.92 8.93
CA THR A 209 15.76 -6.58 7.97
C THR A 209 16.03 -5.70 6.74
N THR A 210 15.22 -4.67 6.52
CA THR A 210 15.44 -3.67 5.48
C THR A 210 16.45 -2.61 5.92
N SER A 211 17.16 -2.00 4.96
CA SER A 211 18.00 -0.80 5.18
C SER A 211 17.33 0.50 4.73
N THR A 212 16.17 0.41 4.09
CA THR A 212 15.42 1.54 3.53
C THR A 212 13.96 1.52 3.97
N ILE A 213 13.36 2.70 4.01
CA ILE A 213 11.92 2.93 4.15
C ILE A 213 11.35 3.33 2.80
N ASP A 214 10.29 2.67 2.38
CA ASP A 214 9.59 2.97 1.14
C ASP A 214 8.61 4.12 1.39
N LEU A 215 9.04 5.35 1.07
CA LEU A 215 8.21 6.55 1.19
C LEU A 215 7.13 6.55 0.12
N PHE A 216 5.86 6.59 0.54
CA PHE A 216 4.72 6.61 -0.35
C PHE A 216 4.46 8.00 -0.94
N ILE A 217 4.48 8.11 -2.26
CA ILE A 217 4.28 9.37 -2.98
C ILE A 217 2.85 9.40 -3.53
N ARG A 218 1.93 9.95 -2.73
CA ARG A 218 0.51 10.01 -3.07
C ARG A 218 0.24 10.69 -4.41
N GLU A 219 0.98 11.76 -4.72
CA GLU A 219 0.80 12.52 -5.97
C GLU A 219 1.22 11.74 -7.21
N SER A 220 2.09 10.72 -7.07
CA SER A 220 2.46 9.84 -8.18
C SER A 220 1.31 8.94 -8.62
N ILE A 221 0.32 8.71 -7.77
CA ILE A 221 -0.79 7.79 -8.08
C ILE A 221 -1.66 8.35 -9.21
N PHE A 222 -2.06 9.61 -9.07
CA PHE A 222 -3.05 10.24 -9.94
C PHE A 222 -2.44 11.40 -10.73
N PRO A 223 -2.61 11.44 -12.06
CA PRO A 223 -3.26 10.43 -12.90
C PRO A 223 -2.30 9.32 -13.37
N SER A 224 -1.00 9.46 -13.12
CA SER A 224 0.05 8.73 -13.84
C SER A 224 0.08 7.23 -13.54
N ALA A 225 0.33 6.83 -12.29
CA ALA A 225 0.42 5.41 -11.94
C ALA A 225 -0.88 4.68 -12.25
N LEU A 226 -2.04 5.27 -11.93
CA LEU A 226 -3.33 4.66 -12.22
C LEU A 226 -3.50 4.39 -13.73
N LYS A 227 -3.18 5.36 -14.59
CA LYS A 227 -3.26 5.18 -16.06
C LYS A 227 -2.29 4.11 -16.55
N LEU A 228 -1.09 4.04 -15.98
CA LEU A 228 -0.09 3.02 -16.32
C LEU A 228 -0.57 1.61 -15.92
N SER A 229 -1.05 1.43 -14.69
CA SER A 229 -1.62 0.16 -14.22
C SER A 229 -2.83 -0.26 -15.04
N GLN A 230 -3.74 0.66 -15.36
CA GLN A 230 -4.90 0.36 -16.22
C GLN A 230 -4.48 -0.06 -17.64
N SER A 231 -3.46 0.61 -18.20
CA SER A 231 -2.92 0.26 -19.51
C SER A 231 -2.23 -1.11 -19.48
N SER A 232 -1.48 -1.42 -18.41
CA SER A 232 -0.84 -2.71 -18.17
C SER A 232 -1.88 -3.83 -18.03
N LEU A 233 -2.93 -3.61 -17.22
CA LEU A 233 -4.04 -4.53 -17.04
C LEU A 233 -4.71 -4.86 -18.38
N LEU A 234 -5.01 -3.85 -19.18
CA LEU A 234 -5.64 -4.01 -20.48
C LEU A 234 -4.73 -4.71 -21.51
N PHE A 235 -3.43 -4.41 -21.49
CA PHE A 235 -2.45 -5.07 -22.33
C PHE A 235 -2.40 -6.56 -21.99
N HIS A 236 -2.21 -6.91 -20.72
CA HIS A 236 -2.14 -8.31 -20.29
C HIS A 236 -3.47 -9.03 -20.46
N SER A 237 -4.61 -8.37 -20.25
CA SER A 237 -5.92 -9.00 -20.47
C SER A 237 -6.14 -9.41 -21.93
N ARG A 238 -5.61 -8.66 -22.90
CA ARG A 238 -5.76 -8.95 -24.34
C ARG A 238 -4.70 -9.90 -24.90
N SER A 239 -3.48 -9.86 -24.37
CA SER A 239 -2.32 -10.53 -24.97
C SER A 239 -1.86 -11.79 -24.24
N SER A 240 -2.23 -11.97 -22.97
CA SER A 240 -1.75 -13.08 -22.17
C SER A 240 -2.72 -14.26 -22.18
N VAL A 241 -2.21 -15.48 -22.32
CA VAL A 241 -3.02 -16.68 -22.04
C VAL A 241 -3.17 -16.91 -20.53
N ARG A 242 -2.27 -16.33 -19.73
CA ARG A 242 -2.19 -16.50 -18.28
C ARG A 242 -3.35 -15.80 -17.56
N ARG A 243 -3.56 -16.16 -16.30
CA ARG A 243 -4.43 -15.38 -15.39
C ARG A 243 -3.85 -13.98 -15.22
N VAL A 244 -4.73 -13.00 -15.06
CA VAL A 244 -4.34 -11.61 -14.78
C VAL A 244 -5.09 -11.18 -13.54
N SER A 245 -4.42 -10.53 -12.58
CA SER A 245 -5.08 -9.93 -11.43
C SER A 245 -5.04 -8.42 -11.43
N TRP A 246 -6.09 -7.83 -10.86
CA TRP A 246 -6.13 -6.46 -10.39
C TRP A 246 -5.97 -6.44 -8.86
N GLY A 247 -4.71 -6.47 -8.41
CA GLY A 247 -4.26 -6.74 -7.03
C GLY A 247 -4.44 -5.63 -6.00
N ASN A 248 -5.36 -4.68 -6.25
CA ASN A 248 -5.54 -3.50 -5.42
C ASN A 248 -6.50 -3.74 -4.23
N THR A 249 -6.63 -2.73 -3.36
CA THR A 249 -7.53 -2.75 -2.21
C THR A 249 -9.00 -2.96 -2.62
N ASN A 250 -9.45 -2.24 -3.67
CA ASN A 250 -10.76 -2.40 -4.29
C ASN A 250 -11.96 -2.32 -3.31
N ALA A 251 -11.87 -1.44 -2.32
CA ALA A 251 -12.91 -1.25 -1.31
C ALA A 251 -14.12 -0.43 -1.81
N ARG A 252 -14.05 0.09 -3.04
CA ARG A 252 -15.16 0.76 -3.73
C ARG A 252 -15.32 0.22 -5.14
N TYR A 253 -16.55 0.23 -5.66
CA TYR A 253 -16.83 -0.29 -7.01
C TYR A 253 -16.07 0.41 -8.13
N ASN A 254 -15.81 1.72 -7.98
CA ASN A 254 -15.03 2.48 -8.95
C ASN A 254 -13.57 2.03 -9.02
N ASP A 255 -13.02 1.45 -7.94
CA ASP A 255 -11.62 1.04 -7.86
C ASP A 255 -11.33 -0.19 -8.75
N TYR A 256 -12.30 -1.11 -8.86
CA TYR A 256 -12.17 -2.32 -9.68
C TYR A 256 -12.96 -2.27 -10.99
N LYS A 257 -13.68 -1.17 -11.28
CA LYS A 257 -14.48 -1.05 -12.51
C LYS A 257 -13.62 -1.24 -13.78
N CYS A 258 -12.40 -0.72 -13.78
CA CYS A 258 -11.48 -0.88 -14.92
C CYS A 258 -11.12 -2.36 -15.19
N ALA A 259 -11.06 -3.19 -14.16
CA ALA A 259 -10.83 -4.63 -14.31
C ALA A 259 -12.05 -5.34 -14.92
N LEU A 260 -13.26 -4.91 -14.57
CA LEU A 260 -14.49 -5.39 -15.20
C LEU A 260 -14.57 -4.96 -16.67
N ASP A 261 -14.22 -3.71 -16.98
CA ASP A 261 -14.13 -3.22 -18.37
C ASP A 261 -13.12 -4.09 -19.17
N ALA A 262 -11.94 -4.36 -18.60
CA ALA A 262 -10.90 -5.18 -19.23
C ALA A 262 -11.31 -6.64 -19.39
N ALA A 263 -12.04 -7.22 -18.43
CA ALA A 263 -12.54 -8.59 -18.48
C ALA A 263 -13.63 -8.76 -19.55
N GLU A 264 -14.58 -7.82 -19.64
CA GLU A 264 -15.60 -7.82 -20.70
C GLU A 264 -14.94 -7.75 -22.08
N GLU A 265 -14.00 -6.82 -22.28
CA GLU A 265 -13.36 -6.63 -23.58
C GLU A 265 -12.49 -7.82 -24.00
N SER A 266 -11.84 -8.49 -23.04
CA SER A 266 -11.03 -9.68 -23.29
C SER A 266 -11.81 -11.00 -23.17
N ASN A 267 -13.15 -10.95 -23.00
CA ASN A 267 -14.03 -12.11 -22.86
C ASN A 267 -13.59 -13.10 -21.76
N ARG A 268 -12.92 -12.60 -20.71
CA ARG A 268 -12.43 -13.40 -19.59
C ARG A 268 -13.52 -13.66 -18.56
N THR A 269 -13.43 -14.80 -17.90
CA THR A 269 -14.19 -15.03 -16.67
C THR A 269 -13.64 -14.15 -15.55
N VAL A 270 -14.47 -13.83 -14.56
CA VAL A 270 -14.09 -13.00 -13.41
C VAL A 270 -14.25 -13.81 -12.12
N THR A 271 -13.26 -13.70 -11.23
CA THR A 271 -13.36 -14.16 -9.85
C THR A 271 -12.83 -13.14 -8.87
N PHE A 272 -13.56 -12.97 -7.75
CA PHE A 272 -13.15 -12.06 -6.68
C PHE A 272 -12.49 -12.84 -5.53
N VAL A 273 -11.31 -12.39 -5.13
CA VAL A 273 -10.57 -12.86 -3.94
C VAL A 273 -10.80 -11.87 -2.82
N LYS A 274 -11.59 -12.24 -1.81
CA LYS A 274 -12.23 -11.29 -0.89
C LYS A 274 -11.78 -11.49 0.57
N HIS A 275 -11.72 -10.40 1.31
CA HIS A 275 -11.44 -10.38 2.75
C HIS A 275 -12.63 -10.83 3.59
N GLY A 276 -12.42 -11.86 4.40
CA GLY A 276 -13.40 -12.64 5.17
C GLY A 276 -13.94 -13.87 4.41
N ASP A 277 -13.44 -14.14 3.20
CA ASP A 277 -13.74 -15.35 2.43
C ASP A 277 -12.49 -16.21 2.34
N VAL A 278 -11.56 -15.83 1.46
CA VAL A 278 -10.27 -16.52 1.28
C VAL A 278 -9.11 -15.77 1.94
N LEU A 279 -9.23 -14.44 2.10
CA LEU A 279 -8.26 -13.64 2.85
C LEU A 279 -8.78 -13.46 4.27
N ASN A 280 -7.99 -13.83 5.27
CA ASN A 280 -8.39 -13.79 6.68
C ASN A 280 -7.60 -12.76 7.49
N GLY A 281 -8.19 -12.39 8.62
CA GLY A 281 -7.62 -11.58 9.68
C GLY A 281 -8.58 -10.53 10.19
N ASP A 282 -8.59 -10.32 11.51
CA ASP A 282 -9.26 -9.17 12.09
C ASP A 282 -8.38 -7.91 11.93
N PHE A 283 -8.89 -6.76 12.40
CA PHE A 283 -8.16 -5.51 12.27
C PHE A 283 -6.80 -5.54 12.99
N GLU A 284 -6.71 -6.21 14.13
CA GLU A 284 -5.47 -6.35 14.91
C GLU A 284 -4.43 -7.17 14.13
N GLU A 285 -4.84 -8.29 13.53
CA GLU A 285 -3.96 -9.08 12.67
C GLU A 285 -3.48 -8.28 11.44
N ILE A 286 -4.36 -7.48 10.82
CA ILE A 286 -3.96 -6.60 9.72
C ILE A 286 -2.92 -5.56 10.18
N MET A 287 -3.11 -4.98 11.36
CA MET A 287 -2.13 -4.04 11.94
C MET A 287 -0.80 -4.74 12.24
N TYR A 288 -0.84 -5.94 12.80
CA TYR A 288 0.37 -6.74 13.04
C TYR A 288 1.13 -7.03 11.74
N ARG A 289 0.42 -7.43 10.68
CA ARG A 289 1.01 -7.63 9.35
C ARG A 289 1.58 -6.33 8.77
N ASN A 290 0.98 -5.17 9.06
CA ASN A 290 1.49 -3.86 8.63
C ASN A 290 2.80 -3.48 9.35
N VAL A 291 2.89 -3.70 10.66
CA VAL A 291 4.14 -3.49 11.43
C VAL A 291 5.22 -4.47 10.97
N LYS A 292 4.86 -5.75 10.79
CA LYS A 292 5.79 -6.75 10.24
C LYS A 292 6.28 -6.37 8.84
N ARG A 293 5.40 -5.89 7.96
CA ARG A 293 5.75 -5.41 6.61
C ARG A 293 6.73 -4.24 6.66
N LEU A 294 6.57 -3.31 7.61
CA LEU A 294 7.53 -2.24 7.82
C LEU A 294 8.92 -2.80 8.17
N ALA A 295 9.00 -3.74 9.11
CA ALA A 295 10.27 -4.34 9.51
C ALA A 295 10.94 -5.13 8.36
N GLU A 296 10.15 -5.84 7.54
CA GLU A 296 10.66 -6.71 6.49
C GLU A 296 10.98 -5.98 5.18
N THR A 297 10.16 -5.00 4.79
CA THR A 297 10.24 -4.39 3.45
C THR A 297 10.35 -2.87 3.49
N GLY A 298 10.27 -2.24 4.66
CA GLY A 298 10.25 -0.79 4.79
C GLY A 298 8.94 -0.12 4.38
N ARG A 299 7.90 -0.90 4.03
CA ARG A 299 6.59 -0.36 3.63
C ARG A 299 5.65 -0.32 4.82
N TYR A 300 5.05 0.84 5.03
CA TYR A 300 4.07 1.06 6.10
C TYR A 300 2.88 1.84 5.58
N ILE A 301 1.69 1.51 6.09
CA ILE A 301 0.47 2.27 5.86
C ILE A 301 0.02 2.86 7.20
N PRO A 302 -0.22 4.17 7.30
CA PRO A 302 -0.74 4.78 8.53
C PRO A 302 -2.01 4.10 9.03
N VAL A 303 -2.17 3.94 10.34
CA VAL A 303 -3.28 3.21 10.98
C VAL A 303 -4.65 3.76 10.56
N GLU A 304 -4.77 5.08 10.44
CA GLU A 304 -5.96 5.77 9.92
C GLU A 304 -6.27 5.37 8.46
N GLY A 305 -5.24 5.19 7.64
CA GLY A 305 -5.37 4.72 6.26
C GLY A 305 -5.87 3.28 6.18
N VAL A 306 -5.36 2.41 7.06
CA VAL A 306 -5.83 1.02 7.19
C VAL A 306 -7.27 1.00 7.68
N LYS A 307 -7.60 1.77 8.74
CA LYS A 307 -8.95 1.84 9.32
C LYS A 307 -10.00 2.33 8.33
N ARG A 308 -9.70 3.39 7.58
CA ARG A 308 -10.59 3.91 6.53
C ARG A 308 -10.92 2.83 5.50
N THR A 309 -9.92 2.04 5.12
CA THR A 309 -10.10 0.96 4.15
C THR A 309 -10.93 -0.18 4.74
N TRP A 310 -10.64 -0.55 5.98
CA TRP A 310 -11.41 -1.52 6.75
C TRP A 310 -12.89 -1.15 6.83
N ASP A 311 -13.19 0.12 7.17
CA ASP A 311 -14.56 0.61 7.29
C ASP A 311 -15.33 0.60 5.97
N ASN A 312 -14.66 0.97 4.86
CA ASN A 312 -15.28 0.86 3.53
C ASN A 312 -15.64 -0.61 3.21
N LEU A 313 -14.79 -1.56 3.62
CA LEU A 313 -15.06 -2.98 3.43
C LEU A 313 -16.21 -3.47 4.30
N GLU A 314 -16.31 -3.02 5.55
CA GLU A 314 -17.44 -3.34 6.43
C GLU A 314 -18.77 -2.78 5.90
N VAL A 315 -18.76 -1.58 5.29
CA VAL A 315 -19.92 -1.05 4.58
C VAL A 315 -20.28 -1.97 3.41
N MET A 316 -19.32 -2.28 2.55
CA MET A 316 -19.56 -3.12 1.38
C MET A 316 -20.00 -4.54 1.76
N ARG A 317 -19.46 -5.10 2.85
CA ARG A 317 -19.86 -6.36 3.45
C ARG A 317 -21.31 -6.30 3.90
N ARG A 318 -21.72 -5.31 4.69
CA ARG A 318 -23.14 -5.18 5.09
C ARG A 318 -24.11 -5.06 3.91
N GLU A 319 -23.67 -4.47 2.80
CA GLU A 319 -24.48 -4.29 1.60
C GLU A 319 -24.52 -5.52 0.68
N CYS A 320 -23.47 -6.35 0.66
CA CYS A 320 -23.32 -7.44 -0.31
C CYS A 320 -23.30 -8.86 0.32
N TRP A 321 -23.01 -8.99 1.62
CA TRP A 321 -22.67 -10.25 2.32
C TRP A 321 -23.87 -10.93 2.96
N ARG A 322 -25.09 -10.74 2.45
CA ARG A 322 -26.18 -11.68 2.81
C ARG A 322 -26.11 -12.97 2.00
N GLU A 323 -25.21 -13.00 1.02
CA GLU A 323 -25.15 -13.94 -0.07
C GLU A 323 -23.72 -14.53 -0.09
N GLU A 324 -23.58 -15.85 -0.17
CA GLU A 324 -22.27 -16.54 -0.22
C GLU A 324 -21.91 -16.95 -1.65
N GLY A 325 -20.61 -17.05 -1.93
CA GLY A 325 -20.11 -17.56 -3.21
C GLY A 325 -20.49 -16.70 -4.42
N TRP A 326 -21.27 -17.27 -5.35
CA TRP A 326 -21.54 -16.67 -6.67
C TRP A 326 -22.37 -15.38 -6.61
N GLU A 327 -23.35 -15.34 -5.72
CA GLU A 327 -24.27 -14.22 -5.58
C GLU A 327 -23.54 -12.94 -5.14
N TRP A 328 -22.58 -13.07 -4.21
CA TRP A 328 -21.75 -11.94 -3.81
C TRP A 328 -20.92 -11.37 -4.96
N ASP A 329 -20.30 -12.22 -5.77
CA ASP A 329 -19.55 -11.78 -6.95
C ASP A 329 -20.47 -11.09 -7.98
N GLN A 330 -21.70 -11.57 -8.13
CA GLN A 330 -22.71 -10.90 -8.95
C GLN A 330 -23.01 -9.50 -8.42
N ARG A 331 -23.22 -9.32 -7.11
CA ARG A 331 -23.47 -8.00 -6.50
C ARG A 331 -22.32 -7.02 -6.73
N LEU A 332 -21.08 -7.48 -6.57
CA LEU A 332 -19.90 -6.66 -6.87
C LEU A 332 -19.87 -6.22 -8.34
N CYS A 333 -20.18 -7.13 -9.27
CA CYS A 333 -20.32 -6.79 -10.69
C CYS A 333 -21.45 -5.76 -10.91
N GLU A 334 -22.62 -5.95 -10.30
CA GLU A 334 -23.79 -5.08 -10.46
C GLU A 334 -23.50 -3.65 -10.02
N ARG A 335 -22.77 -3.46 -8.91
CA ARG A 335 -22.33 -2.13 -8.46
C ARG A 335 -21.35 -1.48 -9.44
N GLY A 336 -20.54 -2.27 -10.12
CA GLY A 336 -19.69 -1.82 -11.23
C GLY A 336 -20.46 -1.51 -12.53
N GLY A 337 -21.76 -1.81 -12.61
CA GLY A 337 -22.59 -1.67 -13.81
C GLY A 337 -22.53 -2.89 -14.74
N TYR A 338 -22.23 -4.07 -14.21
CA TYR A 338 -22.06 -5.33 -14.93
C TYR A 338 -23.01 -6.41 -14.42
N ARG A 339 -23.40 -7.33 -15.30
CA ARG A 339 -24.04 -8.60 -14.93
C ARG A 339 -23.01 -9.71 -15.02
N LEU A 340 -22.94 -10.57 -14.01
CA LEU A 340 -22.15 -11.79 -14.03
C LEU A 340 -22.98 -12.94 -14.60
N GLY A 341 -22.52 -13.57 -15.68
CA GLY A 341 -23.14 -14.76 -16.25
C GLY A 341 -22.86 -16.02 -15.41
N ARG A 342 -23.61 -17.09 -15.69
CA ARG A 342 -23.31 -18.43 -15.13
C ARG A 342 -21.97 -18.98 -15.62
N ASP A 343 -21.52 -18.53 -16.78
CA ASP A 343 -20.19 -18.77 -17.35
C ASP A 343 -19.10 -17.89 -16.72
N ARG A 344 -19.43 -17.13 -15.66
CA ARG A 344 -18.55 -16.19 -14.96
C ARG A 344 -18.04 -15.04 -15.83
N LYS A 345 -18.62 -14.83 -17.02
CA LYS A 345 -18.30 -13.70 -17.87
C LYS A 345 -19.12 -12.49 -17.49
N VAL A 346 -18.49 -11.33 -17.49
CA VAL A 346 -19.15 -10.06 -17.19
C VAL A 346 -19.67 -9.42 -18.46
N ARG A 347 -20.88 -8.84 -18.39
CA ARG A 347 -21.50 -8.09 -19.49
C ARG A 347 -22.05 -6.79 -18.96
N LYS A 348 -21.77 -5.67 -19.64
CA LYS A 348 -22.23 -4.36 -19.23
C LYS A 348 -23.75 -4.31 -19.25
N ILE A 349 -24.33 -3.81 -18.16
CA ILE A 349 -25.76 -3.60 -18.09
C ILE A 349 -26.09 -2.42 -19.01
N LYS A 350 -26.76 -2.70 -20.13
CA LYS A 350 -27.28 -1.64 -21.00
C LYS A 350 -28.25 -0.81 -20.17
N LYS A 351 -27.90 0.45 -19.90
CA LYS A 351 -28.88 1.42 -19.40
C LYS A 351 -29.96 1.48 -20.47
N ASN A 352 -31.13 0.92 -20.18
CA ASN A 352 -32.29 1.20 -20.99
C ASN A 352 -32.49 2.71 -20.87
N ASN A 353 -32.08 3.46 -21.90
CA ASN A 353 -32.43 4.87 -22.08
C ASN A 353 -33.94 5.04 -22.33
N GLY A 354 -34.75 4.12 -21.79
CA GLY A 354 -36.19 4.09 -21.93
C GLY A 354 -36.75 5.37 -21.36
N ASN A 355 -37.12 6.26 -22.29
CA ASN A 355 -38.13 7.28 -22.18
C ASN A 355 -38.44 7.71 -20.75
N ARG A 356 -37.60 8.59 -20.18
CA ARG A 356 -38.14 9.69 -19.36
C ARG A 356 -38.89 10.65 -20.29
N ARG A 357 -39.92 10.17 -20.99
CA ARG A 357 -40.98 11.04 -21.49
C ARG A 357 -41.83 11.33 -20.26
N ARG A 358 -41.57 12.50 -19.68
CA ARG A 358 -42.50 13.18 -18.77
C ARG A 358 -43.82 13.41 -19.48
#